data_AF-A0A7W8SXB9-F1
#
_entry.id   AF-A0A7W8SXB9-F1
#
_cell.length_a   1.000
_cell.length_b   1.000
_cell.length_c   1.000
_cell.angle_alpha   90.00
_cell.angle_beta   90.00
_cell.angle_gamma   90.00
#
_symmetry.space_group_name_H-M   'P 1'
#
loop_
_entity.id
_entity.type
_entity.pdbx_description
1 polymer ?
#
loop_
_entity_poly.entity_id
_entity_poly.type
_entity_poly.pdbx_seq_one_letter_code
_entity_poly.pdbx_strand_id
1 'polypeptide(L)'
;MELQKQDEPSAKEECQLCRITYSIYSNFPPMPSAMALNAETGEWFPFDRLKSYSNGYDMAEALGYAWACDCRERKAAPAPQNAEEVLEHYFELVDAKTGIPVEGMTYKLLSNGRMVVEDAPLADGKTRSFPMKNHPNLIVVAWRAGNVR
;
A
#
# COMPACT_ATOMS: atom_id res chain seq x y z
N MET A 1 -23.50 -41.43 16.03
CA MET A 1 -22.48 -41.49 14.95
C MET A 1 -22.10 -40.06 14.65
N GLU A 2 -21.04 -39.60 15.30
CA GLU A 2 -20.51 -38.25 15.10
C GLU A 2 -19.51 -38.30 13.94
N LEU A 3 -19.73 -37.45 12.94
CA LEU A 3 -18.78 -37.25 11.85
C LEU A 3 -17.49 -36.67 12.44
N GLN A 4 -16.41 -37.44 12.33
CA GLN A 4 -15.06 -36.96 12.58
C GLN A 4 -14.72 -35.88 11.55
N LYS A 5 -14.54 -34.64 12.02
CA LYS A 5 -13.82 -33.60 11.28
C LYS A 5 -12.37 -34.03 11.17
N GLN A 6 -11.93 -34.32 9.95
CA GLN A 6 -10.51 -34.28 9.60
C GLN A 6 -10.10 -32.81 9.53
N ASP A 7 -9.47 -32.32 10.60
CA ASP A 7 -8.68 -31.09 10.53
C ASP A 7 -7.36 -31.45 9.85
N GLU A 8 -7.29 -31.23 8.53
CA GLU A 8 -6.03 -31.08 7.82
C GLU A 8 -5.23 -29.94 8.46
N PRO A 9 -3.92 -30.09 8.71
CA PRO A 9 -3.11 -28.96 9.13
C PRO A 9 -3.03 -28.02 7.93
N SER A 10 -3.86 -26.98 7.94
CA SER A 10 -3.74 -25.83 7.04
C SER A 10 -2.27 -25.44 6.98
N ALA A 11 -1.63 -25.74 5.84
CA ALA A 11 -0.27 -25.33 5.57
C ALA A 11 -0.29 -23.81 5.65
N LYS A 12 0.22 -23.28 6.77
CA LYS A 12 0.26 -21.84 7.02
C LYS A 12 0.92 -21.19 5.82
N GLU A 13 0.13 -20.48 5.02
CA GLU A 13 0.62 -19.84 3.80
C GLU A 13 1.78 -18.93 4.18
N GLU A 14 2.96 -19.22 3.64
CA GLU A 14 4.11 -18.35 3.81
C GLU A 14 3.78 -17.01 3.14
N CYS A 15 3.84 -15.92 3.90
CA CYS A 15 3.64 -14.56 3.40
C CYS A 15 4.50 -14.33 2.16
N GLN A 16 3.91 -13.69 1.15
CA GLN A 16 4.60 -13.37 -0.11
C GLN A 16 5.93 -12.65 0.13
N LEU A 17 6.02 -11.79 1.15
CA LEU A 17 7.27 -11.10 1.48
C LEU A 17 8.35 -12.08 1.95
N CYS A 18 8.07 -12.96 2.92
CA CYS A 18 9.01 -13.99 3.36
C CYS A 18 9.43 -14.90 2.19
N ARG A 19 8.46 -15.34 1.39
CA ARG A 19 8.72 -16.22 0.23
C ARG A 19 9.63 -15.53 -0.80
N ILE A 20 9.37 -14.28 -1.13
CA ILE A 20 10.18 -13.49 -2.08
C ILE A 20 11.57 -13.25 -1.51
N THR A 21 11.68 -12.82 -0.25
CA THR A 21 12.95 -12.64 0.44
C THR A 21 13.80 -13.91 0.39
N TYR A 22 13.21 -15.05 0.79
CA TYR A 22 13.90 -16.33 0.72
C TYR A 22 14.35 -16.67 -0.70
N SER A 23 13.46 -16.52 -1.68
CA SER A 23 13.75 -16.81 -3.09
C SER A 23 14.88 -15.94 -3.65
N ILE A 24 14.98 -14.67 -3.26
CA ILE A 24 16.03 -13.77 -3.73
C ILE A 24 17.38 -14.18 -3.11
N TYR A 25 17.46 -14.24 -1.79
CA TYR A 25 18.74 -14.39 -1.11
C TYR A 25 19.29 -15.81 -1.16
N SER A 26 18.43 -16.83 -1.19
CA SER A 26 18.88 -18.23 -1.32
C SER A 26 19.50 -18.52 -2.68
N ASN A 27 18.98 -17.87 -3.74
CA ASN A 27 19.47 -18.05 -5.12
C ASN A 27 20.58 -17.06 -5.49
N PHE A 28 20.95 -16.15 -4.59
CA PHE A 28 21.99 -15.17 -4.87
C PHE A 28 23.37 -15.87 -4.98
N PRO A 29 24.19 -15.52 -5.99
CA PRO A 29 25.54 -16.07 -6.11
C PRO A 29 26.38 -15.78 -4.85
N PRO A 30 27.39 -16.61 -4.53
CA PRO A 30 28.31 -16.32 -3.44
C PRO A 30 28.96 -14.94 -3.61
N MET A 31 28.90 -14.11 -2.57
CA MET A 31 29.47 -12.77 -2.57
C MET A 31 30.27 -12.54 -1.27
N PRO A 32 31.51 -13.06 -1.18
CA PRO A 32 32.26 -13.12 0.09
C PRO A 32 32.68 -11.76 0.63
N SER A 33 32.59 -10.69 -0.17
CA SER A 33 32.89 -9.31 0.24
C SER A 33 31.66 -8.42 0.30
N ALA A 34 30.46 -8.95 0.00
CA ALA A 34 29.25 -8.15 0.07
C ALA A 34 28.77 -8.00 1.51
N MET A 35 28.21 -6.83 1.80
CA MET A 35 27.59 -6.51 3.07
C MET A 35 26.10 -6.26 2.84
N ALA A 36 25.27 -6.71 3.78
CA ALA A 36 23.87 -6.37 3.88
C ALA A 36 23.67 -5.32 4.97
N LEU A 37 22.68 -4.45 4.79
CA LEU A 37 22.29 -3.43 5.75
C LEU A 37 20.99 -3.87 6.43
N ASN A 38 20.96 -3.87 7.75
CA ASN A 38 19.71 -3.87 8.48
C ASN A 38 19.10 -2.46 8.38
N ALA A 39 17.97 -2.33 7.70
CA ALA A 39 17.36 -1.03 7.41
C ALA A 39 16.77 -0.35 8.65
N GLU A 40 16.46 -1.12 9.70
CA GLU A 40 15.91 -0.61 10.95
C GLU A 40 16.99 -0.09 11.89
N THR A 41 18.11 -0.82 12.03
CA THR A 41 19.19 -0.47 12.97
C THR A 41 20.34 0.30 12.33
N GLY A 42 20.48 0.25 11.00
CA GLY A 42 21.63 0.81 10.29
C GLY A 42 22.91 -0.04 10.37
N GLU A 43 22.83 -1.24 10.96
CA GLU A 43 23.98 -2.13 11.11
C GLU A 43 24.30 -2.86 9.81
N TRP A 44 25.58 -2.91 9.45
CA TRP A 44 26.08 -3.70 8.33
C TRP A 44 26.55 -5.07 8.80
N PHE A 45 26.20 -6.12 8.07
CA PHE A 45 26.63 -7.49 8.35
C PHE A 45 27.03 -8.25 7.07
N PRO A 46 27.87 -9.30 7.16
CA PRO A 46 28.27 -10.09 5.99
C PRO A 46 27.06 -10.66 5.26
N PHE A 47 26.98 -10.46 3.94
CA PHE A 47 25.83 -10.89 3.13
C PHE A 47 25.60 -12.41 3.21
N ASP A 48 26.67 -13.21 3.30
CA ASP A 48 26.58 -14.67 3.41
C ASP A 48 25.79 -15.15 4.64
N ARG A 49 25.65 -14.30 5.68
CA ARG A 49 24.76 -14.57 6.83
C ARG A 49 23.32 -14.76 6.37
N LEU A 50 22.85 -14.06 5.33
CA LEU A 50 21.49 -14.25 4.81
C LEU A 50 21.27 -15.68 4.35
N LYS A 51 22.29 -16.31 3.75
CA LYS A 51 22.22 -17.67 3.24
C LYS A 51 22.29 -18.74 4.34
N SER A 52 22.66 -18.38 5.57
CA SER A 52 22.64 -19.32 6.69
C SER A 52 21.25 -19.46 7.32
N TYR A 53 20.29 -18.60 6.97
CA TYR A 53 18.92 -18.72 7.45
C TYR A 53 18.13 -19.76 6.66
N SER A 54 17.28 -20.50 7.36
CA SER A 54 16.50 -21.60 6.79
C SER A 54 15.17 -21.18 6.18
N ASN A 55 14.74 -19.94 6.41
CA ASN A 55 13.46 -19.40 5.94
C ASN A 55 13.53 -17.89 5.72
N GLY A 56 12.57 -17.35 4.98
CA GLY A 56 12.54 -15.93 4.60
C GLY A 56 12.19 -14.97 5.73
N TYR A 57 11.56 -15.45 6.81
CA TYR A 57 11.26 -14.61 7.97
C TYR A 57 12.55 -14.23 8.70
N ASP A 58 13.41 -15.20 9.01
CA ASP A 58 14.68 -14.92 9.70
C ASP A 58 15.60 -14.02 8.86
N MET A 59 15.55 -14.16 7.52
CA MET A 59 16.23 -13.25 6.60
C MET A 59 15.65 -11.83 6.67
N ALA A 60 14.32 -11.69 6.69
CA ALA A 60 13.63 -10.41 6.80
C ALA A 60 13.89 -9.72 8.15
N GLU A 61 14.01 -10.49 9.23
CA GLU A 61 14.36 -10.01 10.57
C GLU A 61 15.79 -9.47 10.60
N ALA A 62 16.74 -10.24 10.04
CA ALA A 62 18.12 -9.80 9.90
C ALA A 62 18.26 -8.50 9.09
N LEU A 63 17.39 -8.30 8.10
CA LEU A 63 17.36 -7.11 7.24
C LEU A 63 16.55 -5.93 7.82
N GLY A 64 15.88 -6.11 8.96
CA GLY A 64 15.14 -5.02 9.64
C GLY A 64 13.79 -4.67 9.00
N TYR A 65 13.16 -5.62 8.31
CA TYR A 65 11.82 -5.41 7.73
C TYR A 65 10.83 -6.54 8.06
N ALA A 66 11.14 -7.41 9.02
CA ALA A 66 10.22 -8.47 9.46
C ALA A 66 8.87 -7.94 9.94
N TRP A 67 8.78 -6.68 10.38
CA TRP A 67 7.50 -6.03 10.71
C TRP A 67 6.52 -5.97 9.52
N ALA A 68 7.03 -6.00 8.29
CA ALA A 68 6.22 -6.06 7.07
C ALA A 68 5.79 -7.48 6.71
N CYS A 69 6.35 -8.52 7.37
CA CYS A 69 5.95 -9.91 7.20
C CYS A 69 4.81 -10.25 8.16
N ASP A 70 3.57 -10.26 7.69
CA ASP A 70 2.38 -10.60 8.49
C ASP A 70 2.21 -12.13 8.74
N CYS A 71 3.31 -12.88 8.70
CA CYS A 71 3.37 -14.36 8.74
C CYS A 71 3.06 -14.98 10.11
N ARG A 72 3.24 -14.24 11.20
CA ARG A 72 3.12 -14.76 12.56
C ARG A 72 2.42 -13.71 13.41
N GLU A 73 1.16 -14.00 13.73
CA GLU A 73 0.34 -13.30 14.72
C GLU A 73 1.22 -12.71 15.85
N ARG A 74 1.21 -11.38 15.96
CA ARG A 74 2.27 -10.59 16.59
C ARG A 74 2.42 -10.82 18.11
N LYS A 75 3.64 -10.64 18.62
CA LYS A 75 3.86 -9.73 19.77
C LYS A 75 4.60 -8.50 19.28
N ALA A 76 3.84 -7.46 18.96
CA ALA A 76 4.36 -6.17 18.53
C ALA A 76 4.86 -5.38 19.76
N ALA A 77 5.90 -4.57 19.58
CA ALA A 77 5.99 -3.31 20.32
C ALA A 77 4.66 -2.56 20.15
N PRO A 78 4.16 -1.83 21.16
CA PRO A 78 2.86 -1.18 21.06
C PRO A 78 2.88 -0.25 19.85
N ALA A 79 2.17 -0.66 18.80
CA ALA A 79 1.91 0.17 17.64
C ALA A 79 1.19 1.44 18.13
N PRO A 80 1.49 2.62 17.54
CA PRO A 80 0.59 3.75 17.73
C PRO A 80 -0.80 3.28 17.33
N GLN A 81 -1.71 3.31 18.29
CA GLN A 81 -3.06 2.82 18.13
C GLN A 81 -3.76 3.68 17.08
N ASN A 82 -4.27 3.03 16.03
CA ASN A 82 -5.21 3.58 15.06
C ASN A 82 -4.72 4.76 14.21
N ALA A 83 -3.92 4.45 13.19
CA ALA A 83 -4.05 5.14 11.92
C ALA A 83 -3.95 4.10 10.80
N GLU A 84 -5.07 3.48 10.42
CA GLU A 84 -5.20 3.16 8.99
C GLU A 84 -5.05 4.51 8.31
N GLU A 85 -3.91 4.79 7.68
CA GLU A 85 -3.74 6.01 6.89
C GLU A 85 -4.76 5.96 5.75
N VAL A 86 -5.90 6.62 5.97
CA VAL A 86 -6.92 6.82 4.94
C VAL A 86 -6.35 7.86 3.98
N LEU A 87 -5.55 7.39 3.01
CA LEU A 87 -5.07 8.24 1.93
C LEU A 87 -6.27 8.69 1.10
N GLU A 88 -6.60 9.98 1.18
CA GLU A 88 -7.64 10.58 0.35
C GLU A 88 -7.06 11.20 -0.92
N HIS A 89 -7.85 11.19 -1.99
CA HIS A 89 -7.53 11.90 -3.22
C HIS A 89 -8.69 12.74 -3.73
N TYR A 90 -8.37 13.78 -4.49
CA TYR A 90 -9.31 14.74 -5.10
C TYR A 90 -8.64 15.39 -6.31
N PHE A 91 -9.40 16.19 -7.07
CA PHE A 91 -8.88 17.02 -8.15
C PHE A 91 -8.96 18.49 -7.77
N GLU A 92 -7.95 19.25 -8.19
CA GLU A 92 -7.91 20.71 -8.09
C GLU A 92 -7.80 21.30 -9.49
N LEU A 93 -8.67 22.27 -9.80
CA LEU A 93 -8.69 23.00 -11.05
C LEU A 93 -8.25 24.43 -10.77
N VAL A 94 -7.11 24.81 -11.35
CA VAL A 94 -6.52 26.15 -11.24
C VAL A 94 -6.32 26.78 -12.61
N ASP A 95 -6.35 28.11 -12.66
CA ASP A 95 -5.92 28.85 -13.83
C ASP A 95 -4.41 28.68 -14.03
N ALA A 96 -4.01 28.17 -15.19
CA ALA A 96 -2.61 27.80 -15.45
C ALA A 96 -1.62 28.99 -15.44
N LYS A 97 -2.11 30.24 -15.56
CA LYS A 97 -1.24 31.44 -15.58
C LYS A 97 -1.09 32.04 -14.20
N THR A 98 -2.16 32.06 -13.42
CA THR A 98 -2.25 32.76 -12.13
C THR A 98 -2.17 31.84 -10.93
N GLY A 99 -2.44 30.54 -11.12
CA GLY A 99 -2.56 29.56 -10.04
C GLY A 99 -3.82 29.72 -9.18
N ILE A 100 -4.72 30.64 -9.54
CA ILE A 100 -5.94 30.91 -8.78
C ILE A 100 -6.95 29.78 -9.04
N PRO A 101 -7.64 29.26 -8.01
CA PRO A 101 -8.69 28.26 -8.17
C PRO A 101 -9.79 28.69 -9.15
N VAL A 102 -10.22 27.76 -10.01
CA VAL A 102 -11.27 28.02 -10.98
C VAL A 102 -12.64 27.90 -10.32
N GLU A 103 -13.35 29.03 -10.28
CA GLU A 103 -14.70 29.13 -9.71
C GLU A 103 -15.82 28.96 -10.75
N GLY A 104 -17.03 28.64 -10.27
CA GLY A 104 -18.24 28.58 -11.12
C GLY A 104 -18.34 27.35 -12.04
N MET A 105 -17.55 26.31 -11.78
CA MET A 105 -17.62 25.03 -12.48
C MET A 105 -18.48 24.03 -11.69
N THR A 106 -19.22 23.22 -12.43
CA THR A 106 -19.91 22.02 -11.97
C THR A 106 -19.13 20.79 -12.42
N TYR A 107 -19.16 19.71 -11.65
CA TYR A 107 -18.45 18.47 -11.98
C TYR A 107 -19.28 17.22 -11.65
N LYS A 108 -18.88 16.12 -12.28
CA LYS A 108 -19.21 14.76 -11.85
C LYS A 108 -17.93 13.95 -11.66
N LEU A 109 -17.99 12.98 -10.76
CA LEU A 109 -16.93 12.00 -10.54
C LEU A 109 -17.43 10.61 -10.88
N LEU A 110 -16.58 9.88 -11.61
CA LEU A 110 -16.78 8.46 -11.86
C LEU A 110 -15.66 7.67 -11.17
N SER A 111 -16.02 6.56 -10.54
CA SER A 111 -15.09 5.57 -10.01
C SER A 111 -15.34 4.24 -10.69
N ASN A 112 -14.34 3.69 -11.38
CA ASN A 112 -14.48 2.45 -12.16
C ASN A 112 -15.70 2.47 -13.11
N GLY A 113 -15.93 3.62 -13.76
CA GLY A 113 -17.06 3.84 -14.66
C GLY A 113 -18.42 4.07 -14.00
N ARG A 114 -18.52 3.98 -12.67
CA ARG A 114 -19.76 4.27 -11.91
C ARG A 114 -19.72 5.69 -11.38
N MET A 115 -20.83 6.41 -11.52
CA MET A 115 -20.94 7.76 -10.97
C MET A 115 -20.97 7.71 -9.43
N VAL A 116 -20.15 8.56 -8.80
CA VAL A 116 -20.05 8.70 -7.33
C VAL A 116 -20.38 10.11 -6.86
N VAL A 117 -20.28 11.10 -7.76
CA VAL A 117 -20.78 12.46 -7.58
C VAL A 117 -21.43 12.89 -8.88
N GLU A 118 -22.59 13.52 -8.80
CA GLU A 118 -23.34 14.08 -9.92
C GLU A 118 -23.56 15.58 -9.67
N ASP A 119 -23.35 16.40 -10.71
CA ASP A 119 -23.70 17.81 -10.78
C ASP A 119 -23.34 18.67 -9.54
N ALA A 120 -22.18 18.41 -8.93
CA ALA A 120 -21.71 19.16 -7.78
C ALA A 120 -20.91 20.40 -8.19
N PRO A 121 -21.03 21.55 -7.50
CA PRO A 121 -20.14 22.69 -7.73
C PRO A 121 -18.74 22.39 -7.18
N LEU A 122 -17.70 22.89 -7.85
CA LEU A 122 -16.37 22.98 -7.23
C LEU A 122 -16.43 23.97 -6.05
N ALA A 123 -15.64 23.70 -5.02
CA ALA A 123 -15.42 24.61 -3.91
C ALA A 123 -13.92 24.91 -3.83
N ASP A 124 -13.52 26.17 -3.95
CA ASP A 124 -12.10 26.57 -3.97
C ASP A 124 -11.32 25.79 -5.06
N GLY A 125 -11.92 25.66 -6.24
CA GLY A 125 -11.39 24.88 -7.37
C GLY A 125 -11.27 23.37 -7.13
N LYS A 126 -11.74 22.83 -5.99
CA LYS A 126 -11.55 21.42 -5.61
C LYS A 126 -12.83 20.61 -5.72
N THR A 127 -12.66 19.32 -6.05
CA THR A 127 -13.72 18.32 -5.92
C THR A 127 -13.82 17.81 -4.48
N ARG A 128 -14.88 17.06 -4.19
CA ARG A 128 -14.94 16.25 -2.98
C ARG A 128 -13.79 15.23 -2.95
N SER A 129 -13.24 14.98 -1.77
CA SER A 129 -12.24 13.94 -1.55
C SER A 129 -12.88 12.56 -1.33
N PHE A 130 -12.15 11.53 -1.73
CA PHE A 130 -12.53 10.14 -1.50
C PHE A 130 -11.32 9.32 -1.02
N PRO A 131 -11.53 8.29 -0.18
CA PRO A 131 -10.49 7.34 0.16
C PRO A 131 -9.98 6.60 -1.09
N MET A 132 -8.68 6.65 -1.34
CA MET A 132 -8.05 6.02 -2.49
C MET A 132 -8.22 4.49 -2.49
N LYS A 133 -8.35 3.88 -1.31
CA LYS A 133 -8.70 2.45 -1.12
C LYS A 133 -10.06 2.09 -1.75
N ASN A 134 -11.04 2.99 -1.65
CA ASN A 134 -12.41 2.75 -2.11
C ASN A 134 -12.60 3.15 -3.58
N HIS A 135 -11.89 4.18 -4.02
CA HIS A 135 -12.07 4.78 -5.34
C HIS A 135 -10.76 4.98 -6.10
N PRO A 136 -9.90 3.96 -6.28
CA PRO A 136 -8.53 4.16 -6.80
C PRO A 136 -8.46 4.82 -8.18
N ASN A 137 -9.50 4.66 -9.00
CA ASN A 137 -9.57 5.22 -10.35
C ASN A 137 -10.71 6.24 -10.46
N LEU A 138 -10.48 7.46 -9.96
CA LEU A 138 -11.42 8.56 -10.17
C LEU A 138 -11.20 9.23 -11.52
N ILE A 139 -12.31 9.55 -12.19
CA ILE A 139 -12.36 10.36 -13.40
C ILE A 139 -13.20 11.59 -13.10
N VAL A 140 -12.66 12.77 -13.35
CA VAL A 140 -13.37 14.04 -13.24
C VAL A 140 -13.83 14.51 -14.63
N VAL A 141 -15.07 14.95 -14.70
CA VAL A 141 -15.60 15.72 -15.82
C VAL A 141 -16.16 17.00 -15.24
N ALA A 142 -15.66 18.16 -15.68
CA ALA A 142 -16.06 19.46 -15.18
C ALA A 142 -16.49 20.38 -16.34
N TRP A 143 -17.51 21.20 -16.09
CA TRP A 143 -18.09 22.13 -17.07
C TRP A 143 -18.57 23.40 -16.36
N ARG A 144 -18.79 24.48 -17.11
CA ARG A 144 -19.44 25.68 -16.55
C ARG A 144 -20.94 25.46 -16.42
N ALA A 145 -21.51 25.87 -15.29
CA ALA A 145 -22.95 25.83 -15.08
C ALA A 145 -23.71 26.49 -16.25
N GLY A 146 -24.72 25.80 -16.79
CA GLY A 146 -25.53 26.26 -17.92
C GLY A 146 -25.03 25.87 -19.32
N ASN A 147 -23.88 25.20 -19.45
CA ASN A 147 -23.32 24.79 -20.75
C ASN A 147 -23.57 23.33 -21.15
N VAL A 148 -24.36 22.57 -20.38
CA VAL A 148 -24.73 21.18 -20.72
C VAL A 148 -26.21 21.13 -21.07
N ARG A 149 -26.49 20.94 -22.37
CA ARG A 149 -27.78 20.50 -22.92
C ARG A 149 -27.61 19.09 -23.46
#